data_AF-A0A1L3ZS47-F1
#
_entry.id   AF-A0A1L3ZS47-F1
#
_cell.length_a   1.000
_cell.length_b   1.000
_cell.length_c   1.000
_cell.angle_alpha   90.00
_cell.angle_beta   90.00
_cell.angle_gamma   90.00
#
_symmetry.space_group_name_H-M   'P 1'
#
loop_
_entity.id
_entity.type
_entity.pdbx_description
1 polymer ?
#
loop_
_entity_poly.entity_id
_entity_poly.type
_entity_poly.pdbx_seq_one_letter_code
_entity_poly.pdbx_strand_id
1 'polypeptide(L)'
;MHEKSIGKTGRKTGVPSGWNYKEYAVEVAEAEKQARKMFNIMADEGLVPDDQMAQAALLEALTIMKNKATSTAHKLSASRLVLDYTRAKPASKSDVTIHKAESLLEALAAQEADGPEDS
;
A
#
# COMPACT_ATOMS: atom_id res chain seq x y z
N MET A 1 -47.54 -4.53 -31.49
CA MET A 1 -46.49 -3.65 -30.93
C MET A 1 -46.77 -3.53 -29.44
N HIS A 2 -46.04 -4.26 -28.60
CA HIS A 2 -46.17 -4.15 -27.14
C HIS A 2 -44.89 -3.52 -26.60
N GLU A 3 -44.94 -2.20 -26.40
CA GLU A 3 -43.91 -1.45 -25.71
C GLU A 3 -44.04 -1.77 -24.21
N LYS A 4 -43.21 -2.69 -23.74
CA LYS A 4 -43.18 -3.11 -22.33
C LYS A 4 -42.49 -1.98 -21.55
N SER A 5 -43.25 -1.22 -20.77
CA SER A 5 -42.73 -0.16 -19.91
C SER A 5 -41.60 -0.70 -19.02
N ILE A 6 -40.37 -0.24 -19.26
CA ILE A 6 -39.24 -0.53 -18.39
C ILE A 6 -39.48 0.23 -17.09
N GLY A 7 -39.91 -0.49 -16.06
CA GLY A 7 -40.19 0.08 -14.75
C GLY A 7 -38.97 0.82 -14.19
N LYS A 8 -39.19 2.00 -13.63
CA LYS A 8 -38.24 2.77 -12.81
C LYS A 8 -37.97 2.07 -11.46
N THR A 9 -37.76 0.75 -11.47
CA THR A 9 -37.58 -0.11 -10.29
C THR A 9 -36.23 -0.84 -10.31
N GLY A 10 -35.36 -0.54 -11.28
CA GLY A 10 -34.01 -1.08 -11.34
C GLY A 10 -33.06 -0.43 -10.33
N ARG A 11 -32.18 -1.25 -9.74
CA ARG A 11 -31.03 -0.79 -8.93
C ARG A 11 -30.21 0.21 -9.74
N LYS A 12 -29.96 1.41 -9.22
CA LYS A 12 -29.09 2.39 -9.88
C LYS A 12 -27.72 1.75 -10.14
N THR A 13 -27.30 1.73 -11.40
CA THR A 13 -26.01 1.21 -11.82
C THR A 13 -24.88 1.96 -11.10
N GLY A 14 -23.85 1.23 -10.66
CA GLY A 14 -22.68 1.81 -9.98
C GLY A 14 -22.73 1.85 -8.45
N VAL A 15 -23.86 1.52 -7.80
CA VAL A 15 -23.93 1.38 -6.34
C VAL A 15 -23.83 -0.09 -5.96
N PRO A 16 -22.97 -0.50 -5.01
CA PRO A 16 -22.91 -1.87 -4.48
C PRO A 16 -24.24 -2.33 -3.86
N SER A 17 -24.45 -3.64 -3.76
CA SER A 17 -25.67 -4.18 -3.16
C SER A 17 -25.75 -3.82 -1.67
N GLY A 18 -26.94 -3.47 -1.18
CA GLY A 18 -27.14 -3.08 0.23
C GLY A 18 -26.84 -1.62 0.56
N TRP A 19 -26.49 -0.79 -0.44
CA TRP A 19 -26.22 0.64 -0.25
C TRP A 19 -27.23 1.51 -0.99
N ASN A 20 -27.65 2.61 -0.38
CA ASN A 20 -28.32 3.71 -1.09
C ASN A 20 -27.27 4.55 -1.83
N TYR A 21 -27.65 5.19 -2.95
CA TYR A 21 -26.78 6.08 -3.71
C TYR A 21 -26.22 7.24 -2.87
N LYS A 22 -27.06 7.87 -2.03
CA LYS A 22 -26.61 8.99 -1.19
C LYS A 22 -25.58 8.53 -0.16
N GLU A 23 -25.84 7.40 0.48
CA GLU A 23 -24.93 6.81 1.48
C GLU A 23 -23.62 6.38 0.84
N TYR A 24 -23.68 5.75 -0.34
CA TYR A 24 -22.51 5.34 -1.09
C TYR A 24 -21.65 6.53 -1.51
N ALA A 25 -22.26 7.62 -2.00
CA ALA A 25 -21.52 8.82 -2.37
C ALA A 25 -20.80 9.47 -1.17
N VAL A 26 -21.44 9.47 0.01
CA VAL A 26 -20.81 9.94 1.25
C VAL A 26 -19.64 9.04 1.65
N GLU A 27 -19.82 7.72 1.62
CA GLU A 27 -18.76 6.76 1.93
C GLU A 27 -17.56 6.89 0.99
N VAL A 28 -17.79 7.05 -0.32
CA VAL A 28 -16.71 7.27 -1.30
C VAL A 28 -15.95 8.56 -0.97
N ALA A 29 -16.66 9.67 -0.71
CA ALA A 29 -16.02 10.93 -0.37
C ALA A 29 -15.21 10.86 0.94
N GLU A 30 -15.73 10.15 1.95
CA GLU A 30 -15.00 9.89 3.19
C GLU A 30 -13.76 9.01 2.96
N ALA A 31 -13.88 7.96 2.16
CA ALA A 31 -12.78 7.08 1.81
C ALA A 31 -11.67 7.83 1.06
N GLU A 32 -12.03 8.68 0.09
CA GLU A 32 -11.06 9.50 -0.62
C GLU A 32 -10.37 10.53 0.30
N LYS A 33 -11.11 11.13 1.25
CA LYS A 33 -10.53 12.04 2.24
C LYS A 33 -9.51 11.32 3.12
N GLN A 34 -9.82 10.10 3.55
CA GLN A 34 -8.89 9.28 4.33
C GLN A 34 -7.69 8.84 3.49
N ALA A 35 -7.92 8.46 2.23
CA ALA A 35 -6.88 8.05 1.29
C ALA A 35 -5.89 9.21 1.03
N ARG A 36 -6.39 10.44 0.81
CA ARG A 36 -5.53 11.63 0.64
C ARG A 36 -4.69 11.93 1.88
N LYS A 37 -5.27 11.81 3.08
CA LYS A 37 -4.49 11.96 4.33
C LYS A 37 -3.36 10.93 4.42
N MET A 38 -3.66 9.66 4.11
CA MET A 38 -2.66 8.60 4.10
C MET A 38 -1.58 8.84 3.04
N PHE A 39 -1.98 9.23 1.84
CA PHE A 39 -1.07 9.54 0.74
C PHE A 39 -0.11 10.67 1.11
N ASN A 40 -0.59 11.73 1.75
CA ASN A 40 0.27 12.82 2.20
C ASN A 40 1.30 12.35 3.23
N ILE A 41 0.89 11.53 4.22
CA ILE A 41 1.82 10.93 5.19
C ILE A 41 2.87 10.07 4.47
N MET A 42 2.45 9.25 3.49
CA MET A 42 3.36 8.43 2.69
C MET A 42 4.31 9.28 1.83
N ALA A 43 3.86 10.43 1.34
CA ALA A 43 4.68 11.36 0.57
C ALA A 43 5.74 12.02 1.45
N ASP A 44 5.36 12.44 2.67
CA ASP A 44 6.27 13.00 3.67
C ASP A 44 7.36 11.99 4.08
N GLU A 45 7.02 10.70 4.09
CA GLU A 45 7.95 9.59 4.36
C GLU A 45 8.78 9.15 3.12
N GLY A 46 8.56 9.76 1.95
CA GLY A 46 9.26 9.39 0.72
C GLY A 46 8.88 8.02 0.15
N LEU A 47 7.70 7.49 0.51
CA LEU A 47 7.18 6.19 0.08
C LEU A 47 6.33 6.26 -1.20
N VAL A 48 6.10 7.47 -1.72
CA VAL A 48 5.28 7.71 -2.90
C VAL A 48 6.16 7.68 -4.17
N PRO A 49 5.70 7.04 -5.26
CA PRO A 49 6.43 7.05 -6.53
C PRO A 49 6.61 8.45 -7.13
N ASP A 50 7.70 8.68 -7.86
CA ASP A 50 7.94 9.95 -8.56
C ASP A 50 7.01 10.13 -9.78
N ASP A 51 6.60 9.03 -10.41
CA ASP A 51 5.75 9.05 -11.60
C ASP A 51 4.30 9.43 -11.25
N GLN A 52 3.76 10.44 -11.94
CA GLN A 52 2.42 10.98 -11.68
C GLN A 52 1.31 9.94 -11.88
N MET A 53 1.46 9.03 -12.84
CA MET A 53 0.47 7.98 -13.09
C MET A 53 0.49 6.94 -11.96
N ALA A 54 1.67 6.60 -11.45
CA ALA A 54 1.84 5.73 -10.30
C ALA A 54 1.29 6.37 -9.01
N GLN A 55 1.45 7.67 -8.82
CA GLN A 55 0.83 8.41 -7.71
C GLN A 55 -0.70 8.35 -7.76
N ALA A 56 -1.29 8.58 -8.93
CA ALA A 56 -2.73 8.49 -9.12
C ALA A 56 -3.25 7.07 -8.85
N ALA A 57 -2.56 6.05 -9.34
CA ALA A 57 -2.92 4.65 -9.09
C ALA A 57 -2.81 4.26 -7.61
N LEU A 58 -1.78 4.75 -6.91
CA LEU A 58 -1.61 4.52 -5.48
C LEU A 58 -2.73 5.18 -4.66
N LEU A 59 -3.10 6.41 -5.01
CA LEU A 59 -4.22 7.11 -4.37
C LEU A 59 -5.55 6.37 -4.58
N GLU A 60 -5.78 5.84 -5.79
CA GLU A 60 -6.98 5.04 -6.08
C GLU A 60 -6.98 3.74 -5.27
N ALA A 61 -5.84 3.04 -5.18
CA ALA A 61 -5.71 1.84 -4.38
C ALA A 61 -5.97 2.10 -2.88
N LEU A 62 -5.46 3.22 -2.34
CA LEU A 62 -5.76 3.66 -0.97
C LEU A 62 -7.26 3.92 -0.78
N THR A 63 -7.93 4.51 -1.79
CA THR A 63 -9.37 4.77 -1.76
C THR A 63 -10.18 3.47 -1.75
N ILE A 64 -9.85 2.52 -2.63
CA ILE A 64 -10.46 1.18 -2.68
C ILE A 64 -10.29 0.44 -1.35
N MET A 65 -9.11 0.55 -0.74
CA MET A 65 -8.80 -0.05 0.56
C MET A 65 -9.65 0.54 1.70
N LYS A 66 -9.91 1.85 1.68
CA LYS A 66 -10.69 2.54 2.73
C LYS A 66 -12.21 2.46 2.55
N ASN A 67 -12.68 2.34 1.32
CA ASN A 67 -14.12 2.31 1.03
C ASN A 67 -14.79 1.04 1.58
N LYS A 68 -15.72 1.19 2.53
CA LYS A 68 -16.42 0.06 3.15
C LYS A 68 -17.29 -0.73 2.18
N ALA A 69 -17.85 -0.08 1.16
CA ALA A 69 -18.73 -0.71 0.18
C ALA A 69 -17.98 -1.63 -0.81
N THR A 70 -16.65 -1.54 -0.88
CA THR A 70 -15.80 -2.43 -1.69
C THR A 70 -15.72 -3.82 -1.06
N SER A 71 -15.74 -4.85 -1.91
CA SER A 71 -15.57 -6.25 -1.49
C SER A 71 -14.22 -6.48 -0.80
N THR A 72 -14.20 -7.43 0.14
CA THR A 72 -12.98 -7.81 0.87
C THR A 72 -11.86 -8.27 -0.07
N ALA A 73 -12.19 -8.98 -1.15
CA ALA A 73 -11.20 -9.43 -2.13
C ALA A 73 -10.49 -8.24 -2.82
N HIS A 74 -11.25 -7.24 -3.26
CA HIS A 74 -10.66 -6.04 -3.88
C HIS A 74 -9.85 -5.21 -2.88
N LYS A 75 -10.29 -5.13 -1.61
CA LYS A 75 -9.51 -4.51 -0.55
C LYS A 75 -8.19 -5.21 -0.32
N LEU A 76 -8.17 -6.54 -0.25
CA LEU A 76 -6.93 -7.33 -0.08
C LEU A 76 -5.96 -7.10 -1.25
N SER A 77 -6.47 -7.09 -2.48
CA SER A 77 -5.65 -6.79 -3.66
C SER A 77 -5.08 -5.36 -3.62
N ALA A 78 -5.89 -4.37 -3.23
CA ALA A 78 -5.44 -2.98 -3.09
C ALA A 78 -4.42 -2.81 -1.96
N SER A 79 -4.65 -3.43 -0.80
CA SER A 79 -3.69 -3.46 0.32
C SER A 79 -2.36 -4.06 -0.10
N ARG A 80 -2.38 -5.15 -0.89
CA ARG A 80 -1.16 -5.75 -1.42
C ARG A 80 -0.40 -4.79 -2.33
N LEU A 81 -1.10 -4.12 -3.25
CA LEU A 81 -0.47 -3.14 -4.13
C LEU A 81 0.19 -1.99 -3.35
N VAL A 82 -0.51 -1.44 -2.34
CA VAL A 82 0.06 -0.41 -1.45
C VAL A 82 1.30 -0.94 -0.74
N LEU A 83 1.24 -2.16 -0.19
CA LEU A 83 2.37 -2.80 0.47
C LEU A 83 3.55 -3.02 -0.49
N ASP A 84 3.30 -3.39 -1.75
CA ASP A 84 4.35 -3.60 -2.74
C ASP A 84 5.11 -2.29 -3.05
N TYR A 85 4.44 -1.13 -2.95
CA TYR A 85 5.09 0.18 -3.06
C TYR A 85 5.84 0.60 -1.79
N THR A 86 5.29 0.29 -0.60
CA THR A 86 5.90 0.69 0.67
C THR A 86 6.96 -0.28 1.18
N ARG A 87 6.95 -1.53 0.71
CA ARG A 87 7.93 -2.54 1.10
C ARG A 87 9.27 -2.09 0.53
N ALA A 88 10.12 -1.59 1.42
CA ALA A 88 11.41 -0.99 1.12
C ALA A 88 12.07 -1.58 -0.13
N LYS A 89 12.38 -0.72 -1.11
CA LYS A 89 13.31 -1.09 -2.19
C LYS A 89 14.54 -1.73 -1.52
N PRO A 90 15.05 -2.88 -1.99
CA PRO A 90 16.20 -3.56 -1.40
C PRO A 90 17.53 -2.81 -1.67
N ALA A 91 17.56 -1.48 -1.47
CA ALA A 91 18.66 -0.60 -1.86
C ALA A 91 19.31 0.15 -0.67
N SER A 92 18.93 -0.13 0.58
CA SER A 92 19.59 0.49 1.74
C SER A 92 19.91 -0.48 2.88
N LYS A 93 19.70 -1.78 2.66
CA LYS A 93 20.20 -2.84 3.57
C LYS A 93 21.49 -3.49 3.09
N SER A 94 21.92 -3.27 1.84
CA SER A 94 23.17 -3.84 1.33
C SER A 94 24.38 -3.24 2.03
N ASP A 95 24.51 -1.91 2.10
CA ASP A 95 25.70 -1.28 2.70
C ASP A 95 25.83 -1.58 4.21
N VAL A 96 24.73 -1.52 4.95
CA VAL A 96 24.74 -1.82 6.40
C VAL A 96 25.04 -3.28 6.69
N THR A 97 24.63 -4.21 5.81
CA THR A 97 24.90 -5.64 6.00
C THR A 97 26.31 -6.02 5.56
N ILE A 98 26.85 -5.38 4.52
CA ILE A 98 28.25 -5.57 4.08
C ILE A 98 29.20 -5.07 5.15
N HIS A 99 29.03 -3.83 5.64
CA HIS A 99 29.86 -3.31 6.73
C HIS A 99 29.75 -4.15 8.01
N LYS A 100 28.57 -4.70 8.31
CA LYS A 100 28.39 -5.59 9.46
C LYS A 100 29.09 -6.94 9.29
N ALA A 101 29.20 -7.47 8.07
CA ALA A 101 29.93 -8.70 7.79
C ALA A 101 31.45 -8.47 7.84
N GLU A 102 31.93 -7.36 7.30
CA GLU A 102 33.33 -6.94 7.36
C GLU A 102 33.80 -6.74 8.81
N SER A 103 33.02 -6.00 9.62
CA SER A 103 33.35 -5.81 11.04
C SER A 103 33.31 -7.11 11.86
N LEU A 104 32.52 -8.11 11.46
CA LEU A 104 32.47 -9.41 12.15
C LEU A 104 33.70 -10.25 11.79
N LEU A 105 34.12 -10.23 10.52
CA LEU A 105 35.34 -10.90 10.07
C LEU A 105 36.60 -10.28 10.69
N GLU A 106 36.66 -8.95 10.82
CA GLU A 106 37.76 -8.28 11.55
C GLU A 106 37.77 -8.66 13.03
N ALA A 107 36.61 -8.71 13.69
CA ALA A 107 36.52 -9.13 15.09
C ALA A 107 36.93 -10.60 15.30
N LEU A 108 36.62 -11.47 14.33
CA LEU A 108 37.03 -12.88 14.37
C LEU A 108 38.53 -13.05 14.11
N ALA A 109 39.08 -12.35 13.11
CA ALA A 109 40.52 -12.36 12.83
C ALA A 109 41.34 -11.77 13.99
N ALA A 110 40.82 -10.76 14.69
CA ALA A 110 41.44 -10.22 15.90
C ALA A 110 41.42 -11.21 17.09
N GLN A 111 40.39 -12.06 17.20
CA GLN A 111 40.35 -13.12 18.22
C GLN A 111 41.29 -14.29 17.90
N GLU A 112 41.53 -14.59 16.62
CA GLU A 112 42.49 -15.64 16.22
C GLU A 112 43.96 -15.19 16.38
N ALA A 113 44.22 -13.88 16.38
CA ALA A 113 45.55 -13.31 16.60
C ALA A 113 45.91 -13.10 18.09
N ASP A 114 44.95 -13.20 19.01
CA ASP A 114 45.14 -13.07 20.47
C ASP A 114 45.00 -14.42 21.20
N GLY A 115 45.16 -15.54 20.47
CA GLY A 115 45.41 -16.84 21.08
C GLY A 115 46.74 -16.78 21.85
N PRO A 116 46.78 -17.25 23.11
CA PRO A 116 47.95 -17.04 23.96
C PRO A 116 49.18 -17.71 23.34
N GLU A 117 50.19 -16.90 23.01
CA GLU A 117 51.57 -17.37 23.08
C GLU A 117 51.87 -17.62 24.56
N ASP A 118 51.77 -18.88 24.99
CA ASP A 118 52.56 -19.34 26.12
C ASP A 118 53.15 -20.73 25.83
N SER A 119 54.33 -20.89 26.39
CA SER A 119 55.34 -21.92 26.16
C SER A 119 55.01 -23.26 26.80
#